data_AF-A0A1J5L6G6-F1
#
_entry.id   AF-A0A1J5L6G6-F1
#
_cell.length_a   1.000
_cell.length_b   1.000
_cell.length_c   1.000
_cell.angle_alpha   90.00
_cell.angle_beta   90.00
_cell.angle_gamma   90.00
#
_symmetry.space_group_name_H-M   'P 1'
#
loop_
_entity.id
_entity.type
_entity.pdbx_description
1 polymer ?
#
loop_
_entity_poly.entity_id
_entity_poly.type
_entity_poly.pdbx_seq_one_letter_code
_entity_poly.pdbx_strand_id
1 'polypeptide(L)'
;MLARMTSAAIRGLLVALLIVLPSLLLPAAATQSPEVVALMGLLAGGLIFAEYFSHFPSFLEFRNAPPLNRSRFFFVALCMILLSLLAGHPFQPTGFTALVNKMAFSVGHALDFPYSPVQLARLMMPAHVPQYTVDLVQAAAGLAYLISLVSIGFFACLIRFRNWPLSNGAFNVWVNLPLFDPTTGCDVVTRLQRDAKMHIIGGVLMPFVLPALVQVTSSMFDPALLASPQLMIWCITGWAMVPASMIIRGMARLRVADLIEQKRRSFTHDEDLQTI
;
A
#
# COMPACT_ATOMS: atom_id res chain seq x y z
N MET A 1 -10.57 28.10 4.50
CA MET A 1 -9.12 27.95 4.23
C MET A 1 -8.38 27.34 5.41
N LEU A 2 -8.50 27.89 6.63
CA LEU A 2 -7.83 27.38 7.83
C LEU A 2 -8.07 25.89 8.12
N ALA A 3 -9.32 25.42 8.10
CA ALA A 3 -9.63 23.99 8.33
C ALA A 3 -9.02 23.05 7.28
N ARG A 4 -8.85 23.50 6.03
CA ARG A 4 -8.19 22.70 4.99
C ARG A 4 -6.69 22.65 5.24
N MET A 5 -6.08 23.79 5.54
CA MET A 5 -4.66 23.90 5.87
C MET A 5 -4.29 23.00 7.05
N THR A 6 -5.05 23.04 8.14
CA THR A 6 -4.80 22.18 9.31
C THR A 6 -4.96 20.70 8.97
N SER A 7 -6.02 20.33 8.23
CA SER A 7 -6.22 18.93 7.80
C SER A 7 -5.12 18.42 6.87
N ALA A 8 -4.61 19.26 5.98
CA ALA A 8 -3.50 18.95 5.08
C ALA A 8 -2.19 18.81 5.86
N ALA A 9 -1.95 19.71 6.83
CA ALA A 9 -0.76 19.69 7.69
C ALA A 9 -0.70 18.41 8.53
N ILE A 10 -1.82 18.01 9.14
CA ILE A 10 -1.90 16.77 9.92
C ILE A 10 -1.59 15.55 9.04
N ARG A 11 -2.14 15.49 7.82
CA ARG A 11 -1.88 14.37 6.89
C ARG A 11 -0.42 14.33 6.43
N GLY A 12 0.14 15.49 6.09
CA GLY A 12 1.56 15.61 5.74
C GLY A 12 2.46 15.16 6.89
N LEU A 13 2.18 15.62 8.12
CA LEU A 13 2.91 15.22 9.32
C LEU A 13 2.81 13.72 9.59
N LEU A 14 1.62 13.13 9.46
CA LEU A 14 1.42 11.69 9.66
C LEU A 14 2.23 10.85 8.66
N VAL A 15 2.30 11.28 7.38
CA VAL A 15 3.10 10.59 6.37
C VAL A 15 4.60 10.79 6.61
N ALA A 16 5.02 12.00 7.01
CA ALA A 16 6.41 12.25 7.40
C ALA A 16 6.81 11.36 8.58
N LEU A 17 5.96 11.27 9.62
CA LEU A 17 6.20 10.43 10.78
C LEU A 17 6.27 8.95 10.41
N LEU A 18 5.36 8.49 9.53
CA LEU A 18 5.37 7.12 9.02
C LEU A 18 6.70 6.75 8.36
N ILE A 19 7.28 7.68 7.61
CA ILE A 19 8.57 7.49 6.93
C ILE A 19 9.72 7.43 7.93
N VAL A 20 9.75 8.32 8.92
CA VAL A 20 10.84 8.34 9.92
C VAL A 20 10.66 7.22 10.97
N LEU A 21 9.48 6.61 11.03
CA LEU A 21 9.10 5.62 12.04
C LEU A 21 10.11 4.48 12.25
N PRO A 22 10.64 3.81 11.21
CA PRO A 22 11.61 2.74 11.41
C PRO A 22 12.86 3.22 12.16
N SER A 23 13.36 4.41 11.80
CA SER A 23 14.54 5.01 12.45
C SER A 23 14.27 5.48 13.89
N LEU A 24 13.01 5.77 14.24
CA LEU A 24 12.62 6.11 15.62
C LEU A 24 12.46 4.87 16.51
N LEU A 25 11.99 3.76 15.93
CA LEU A 25 11.73 2.52 16.67
C LEU A 25 12.96 1.61 16.75
N LEU A 26 13.86 1.68 15.78
CA LEU A 26 15.10 0.91 15.80
C LEU A 26 16.16 1.56 16.72
N PRO A 27 16.95 0.75 17.44
CA PRO A 27 18.08 1.26 18.21
C PRO A 27 19.12 1.93 17.31
N ALA A 28 19.89 2.89 17.85
CA ALA A 28 20.90 3.63 17.08
C ALA A 28 21.91 2.73 16.35
N ALA A 29 22.22 1.55 16.90
CA ALA A 29 23.10 0.57 16.27
C ALA A 29 22.53 -0.07 14.98
N ALA A 30 21.21 -0.02 14.79
CA ALA A 30 20.49 -0.60 13.65
C ALA A 30 20.05 0.46 12.62
N THR A 31 20.21 1.75 12.95
CA THR A 31 19.78 2.87 12.13
C THR A 31 20.97 3.41 11.33
N GLN A 32 20.78 3.58 10.02
CA GLN A 32 21.78 4.17 9.13
C GLN A 32 21.25 5.48 8.55
N SER A 33 22.05 6.54 8.67
CA SER A 33 21.79 7.88 8.11
C SER A 33 20.42 8.47 8.47
N PRO A 34 20.14 8.73 9.77
CA PRO A 34 18.85 9.28 10.20
C PRO A 34 18.51 10.64 9.55
N GLU A 35 19.51 11.42 9.16
CA GLU A 35 19.35 12.71 8.47
C GLU A 35 18.69 12.53 7.09
N VAL A 36 19.10 11.49 6.35
CA VAL A 36 18.53 11.17 5.03
C VAL A 36 17.06 10.76 5.19
N VAL A 37 16.75 9.95 6.20
CA VAL A 37 15.37 9.53 6.48
C VAL A 37 14.51 10.72 6.88
N ALA A 38 15.02 11.61 7.73
CA ALA A 38 14.31 12.83 8.12
C ALA A 38 14.02 13.72 6.91
N LEU A 39 15.00 13.91 6.01
CA LEU A 39 14.80 14.65 4.77
C LEU A 39 13.73 14.01 3.87
N MET A 40 13.78 12.68 3.68
CA MET A 40 12.77 11.96 2.91
C MET A 40 11.37 12.09 3.54
N GLY A 41 11.28 12.04 4.86
CA GLY A 41 10.04 12.26 5.61
C GLY A 41 9.47 13.66 5.38
N LEU A 42 10.31 14.69 5.45
CA LEU A 42 9.92 16.08 5.19
C LEU A 42 9.45 16.27 3.75
N LEU A 43 10.15 15.72 2.76
CA LEU A 43 9.78 15.83 1.35
C LEU A 43 8.42 15.16 1.07
N ALA A 44 8.24 13.93 1.55
CA ALA A 44 6.98 13.22 1.37
C ALA A 44 5.82 13.87 2.14
N GLY A 45 6.07 14.34 3.37
CA GLY A 45 5.08 15.09 4.14
C GLY A 45 4.68 16.40 3.45
N GLY A 46 5.66 17.11 2.89
CA GLY A 46 5.45 18.33 2.09
C GLY A 46 4.62 18.07 0.83
N LEU A 47 4.91 16.98 0.10
CA LEU A 47 4.12 16.57 -1.06
C LEU A 47 2.65 16.27 -0.70
N ILE A 48 2.43 15.52 0.39
CA ILE A 48 1.07 15.21 0.88
C ILE A 48 0.36 16.48 1.35
N PHE A 49 1.07 17.38 2.04
CA PHE A 49 0.53 18.68 2.41
C PHE A 49 0.07 19.46 1.19
N ALA A 50 0.93 19.61 0.18
CA ALA A 50 0.63 20.33 -1.05
C ALA A 50 -0.60 19.76 -1.76
N GLU A 51 -0.69 18.43 -1.87
CA GLU A 51 -1.78 17.73 -2.56
C GLU A 51 -3.13 17.87 -1.84
N TYR A 52 -3.13 17.92 -0.50
CA TYR A 52 -4.37 18.12 0.27
C TYR A 52 -4.72 19.60 0.49
N PHE A 53 -3.75 20.51 0.36
CA PHE A 53 -4.00 21.94 0.41
C PHE A 53 -4.56 22.46 -0.93
N SER A 54 -4.05 21.95 -2.05
CA SER A 54 -4.47 22.33 -3.40
C SER A 54 -5.96 22.07 -3.66
N HIS A 55 -6.60 22.96 -4.43
CA HIS A 55 -7.97 22.75 -4.91
C HIS A 55 -8.05 21.61 -5.93
N PHE A 56 -7.12 21.59 -6.89
CA PHE A 56 -7.06 20.58 -7.94
C PHE A 56 -6.00 19.53 -7.58
N PRO A 57 -6.41 18.26 -7.35
CA PRO A 57 -5.47 17.19 -7.09
C PRO A 57 -4.69 16.86 -8.36
N SER A 58 -3.45 16.44 -8.18
CA SER A 58 -2.53 16.14 -9.26
C SER A 58 -2.23 14.63 -9.34
N PHE A 59 -1.81 14.04 -8.22
CA PHE A 59 -1.31 12.66 -8.18
C PHE A 59 -2.17 11.74 -7.31
N LEU A 60 -2.84 12.26 -6.28
CA LEU A 60 -3.51 11.42 -5.30
C LEU A 60 -4.93 11.10 -5.71
N GLU A 61 -5.11 9.93 -6.31
CA GLU A 61 -6.42 9.37 -6.56
C GLU A 61 -7.17 9.05 -5.27
N PHE A 62 -8.50 9.12 -5.32
CA PHE A 62 -9.41 8.83 -4.22
C PHE A 62 -9.16 9.71 -2.97
N ARG A 63 -8.59 10.90 -3.17
CA ARG A 63 -8.27 11.89 -2.13
C ARG A 63 -9.41 12.10 -1.14
N ASN A 64 -10.63 12.24 -1.66
CA ASN A 64 -11.85 12.52 -0.92
C ASN A 64 -12.79 11.32 -0.89
N ALA A 65 -12.25 10.10 -0.77
CA ALA A 65 -13.03 8.86 -0.76
C ALA A 65 -12.81 8.05 0.53
N PRO A 66 -13.21 8.56 1.71
CA PRO A 66 -13.12 7.77 2.94
C PRO A 66 -13.93 6.48 2.81
N PRO A 67 -13.43 5.33 3.32
CA PRO A 67 -12.24 5.15 4.17
C PRO A 67 -10.97 4.72 3.42
N LEU A 68 -10.93 4.76 2.08
CA LEU A 68 -9.87 4.17 1.26
C LEU A 68 -8.45 4.62 1.68
N ASN A 69 -8.17 5.93 1.64
CA ASN A 69 -6.84 6.43 2.03
C ASN A 69 -6.54 6.29 3.53
N ARG A 70 -7.57 6.26 4.39
CA ARG A 70 -7.39 6.04 5.85
C ARG A 70 -6.96 4.60 6.14
N SER A 71 -7.60 3.63 5.49
CA SER A 71 -7.26 2.21 5.61
C SER A 71 -5.85 1.92 5.09
N ARG A 72 -5.47 2.48 3.93
CA ARG A 72 -4.11 2.34 3.39
C ARG A 72 -3.06 2.85 4.37
N PHE A 73 -3.24 4.06 4.89
CA PHE A 73 -2.31 4.62 5.88
C PHE A 73 -2.21 3.69 7.11
N PHE A 74 -3.34 3.23 7.64
CA PHE A 74 -3.36 2.34 8.80
C PHE A 74 -2.59 1.04 8.55
N PHE A 75 -2.84 0.33 7.44
CA PHE A 75 -2.17 -0.94 7.16
C PHE A 75 -0.68 -0.79 6.85
N VAL A 76 -0.28 0.28 6.15
CA VAL A 76 1.16 0.59 5.94
C VAL A 76 1.84 0.91 7.27
N ALA A 77 1.21 1.74 8.12
CA ALA A 77 1.73 2.05 9.46
C ALA A 77 1.84 0.80 10.32
N LEU A 78 0.81 -0.04 10.35
CA LEU A 78 0.83 -1.31 11.07
C LEU A 78 1.97 -2.21 10.58
N CYS A 79 2.16 -2.31 9.26
CA CYS A 79 3.25 -3.08 8.68
C CYS A 79 4.62 -2.53 9.10
N MET A 80 4.86 -1.23 8.95
CA MET A 80 6.13 -0.61 9.35
C MET A 80 6.42 -0.76 10.85
N ILE A 81 5.40 -0.59 11.71
CA ILE A 81 5.54 -0.81 13.16
C ILE A 81 5.96 -2.26 13.44
N LEU A 82 5.21 -3.23 12.90
CA LEU A 82 5.47 -4.64 13.19
C LEU A 82 6.81 -5.13 12.62
N LEU A 83 7.20 -4.66 11.43
CA LEU A 83 8.52 -4.97 10.88
C LEU A 83 9.65 -4.29 11.66
N SER A 84 9.45 -3.08 12.18
CA SER A 84 10.43 -2.41 13.04
C SER A 84 10.63 -3.17 14.35
N LEU A 85 9.55 -3.66 14.96
CA LEU A 85 9.62 -4.50 16.17
C LEU A 85 10.28 -5.85 15.90
N LEU A 86 10.01 -6.46 14.74
CA LEU A 86 10.64 -7.69 14.30
C LEU A 86 12.15 -7.52 14.12
N ALA A 87 12.55 -6.48 13.37
CA ALA A 87 13.95 -6.21 13.06
C ALA A 87 14.74 -5.67 14.27
N GLY A 88 14.07 -5.02 15.22
CA GLY A 88 14.65 -4.53 16.47
C GLY A 88 14.83 -5.61 17.55
N HIS A 89 14.11 -6.74 17.45
CA HIS A 89 14.15 -7.81 18.46
C HIS A 89 15.56 -8.30 18.84
N PRO A 90 16.52 -8.47 17.91
CA PRO A 90 17.86 -8.96 18.23
C PRO A 90 18.70 -7.96 19.05
N PHE A 91 18.36 -6.68 18.95
CA PHE A 91 19.10 -5.60 19.59
C PHE A 91 18.54 -5.26 20.98
N GLN A 92 17.22 -5.26 21.12
CA GLN A 92 16.53 -4.91 22.37
C GLN A 92 15.31 -5.84 22.57
N PRO A 93 15.55 -7.09 22.99
CA PRO A 93 14.47 -8.06 23.18
C PRO A 93 13.58 -7.67 24.35
N THR A 94 12.30 -7.45 24.05
CA THR A 94 11.21 -7.24 25.02
C THR A 94 10.12 -8.31 24.81
N GLY A 95 9.25 -8.50 25.81
CA GLY A 95 8.12 -9.44 25.69
C GLY A 95 7.24 -9.17 24.46
N PHE A 96 7.02 -7.89 24.12
CA PHE A 96 6.24 -7.51 22.94
C PHE A 96 6.97 -7.83 21.62
N THR A 97 8.25 -7.51 21.51
CA THR A 97 9.06 -7.87 20.32
C THR A 97 9.16 -9.39 20.15
N ALA A 98 9.22 -10.16 21.25
CA ALA A 98 9.24 -11.62 21.21
C ALA A 98 7.93 -12.21 20.68
N LEU A 99 6.78 -11.61 21.03
CA LEU A 99 5.48 -12.00 20.47
C LEU A 99 5.44 -11.74 18.96
N VAL A 100 5.85 -10.55 18.53
CA VAL A 100 5.90 -10.19 17.11
C VAL A 100 6.86 -11.10 16.35
N ASN A 101 8.02 -11.41 16.92
CA ASN A 101 9.01 -12.32 16.35
C ASN A 101 8.41 -13.72 16.14
N LYS A 102 7.85 -14.34 17.19
CA LYS A 102 7.21 -15.67 17.08
C LYS A 102 6.09 -15.69 16.05
N MET A 103 5.23 -14.66 16.05
CA MET A 103 4.15 -14.54 15.07
C MET A 103 4.69 -14.43 13.64
N ALA A 104 5.70 -13.57 13.40
CA ALA A 104 6.28 -13.37 12.08
C ALA A 104 6.92 -14.64 11.52
N PHE A 105 7.70 -15.36 12.34
CA PHE A 105 8.31 -16.62 11.93
C PHE A 105 7.26 -17.71 11.66
N SER A 106 6.22 -17.82 12.50
CA SER A 106 5.13 -18.76 12.27
C SER A 106 4.40 -18.47 10.96
N VAL A 107 4.05 -17.21 10.68
CA VAL A 107 3.41 -16.79 9.43
C VAL A 107 4.35 -16.97 8.24
N GLY A 108 5.63 -16.65 8.39
CA GLY A 108 6.67 -16.81 7.36
C GLY A 108 6.84 -18.26 6.93
N HIS A 109 6.79 -19.22 7.87
CA HIS A 109 6.79 -20.65 7.53
C HIS A 109 5.46 -21.11 6.93
N ALA A 110 4.33 -20.65 7.45
CA ALA A 110 3.01 -21.04 6.93
C ALA A 110 2.78 -20.56 5.48
N LEU A 111 3.37 -19.42 5.11
CA LEU A 111 3.27 -18.85 3.76
C LEU A 111 4.44 -19.23 2.84
N ASP A 112 5.39 -20.04 3.31
CA ASP A 112 6.49 -20.58 2.51
C ASP A 112 6.07 -21.91 1.86
N PHE A 113 5.34 -21.80 0.76
CA PHE A 113 4.95 -22.92 -0.10
C PHE A 113 5.46 -22.68 -1.52
N PRO A 114 5.56 -23.73 -2.36
CA PRO A 114 6.06 -23.61 -3.72
C PRO A 114 5.37 -22.48 -4.51
N TYR A 115 6.19 -21.61 -5.11
CA TYR A 115 5.76 -20.45 -5.90
C TYR A 115 5.06 -19.35 -5.10
N SER A 116 5.17 -19.31 -3.77
CA SER A 116 4.65 -18.19 -3.00
C SER A 116 5.57 -16.96 -3.09
N PRO A 117 5.04 -15.73 -2.96
CA PRO A 117 5.86 -14.52 -2.88
C PRO A 117 6.88 -14.56 -1.73
N VAL A 118 6.53 -15.24 -0.63
CA VAL A 118 7.40 -15.40 0.55
C VAL A 118 8.57 -16.32 0.23
N GLN A 119 8.32 -17.42 -0.50
CA GLN A 119 9.38 -18.30 -0.98
C GLN A 119 10.33 -17.56 -1.93
N LEU A 120 9.79 -16.74 -2.85
CA LEU A 120 10.62 -15.94 -3.75
C LEU A 120 11.52 -14.95 -3.01
N ALA A 121 11.03 -14.31 -1.96
CA ALA A 121 11.83 -13.42 -1.11
C ALA A 121 13.01 -14.16 -0.45
N ARG A 122 12.80 -15.41 -0.03
CA ARG A 122 13.85 -16.27 0.51
C ARG A 122 14.85 -16.69 -0.57
N LEU A 123 14.37 -17.12 -1.74
CA LEU A 123 15.21 -17.58 -2.86
C LEU A 123 16.07 -16.49 -3.49
N MET A 124 15.68 -15.23 -3.32
CA MET A 124 16.47 -14.07 -3.76
C MET A 124 17.72 -13.85 -2.89
N MET A 125 17.79 -14.43 -1.69
CA MET A 125 18.91 -14.21 -0.78
C MET A 125 20.18 -14.94 -1.25
N PRO A 126 21.35 -14.28 -1.27
CA PRO A 126 22.61 -14.91 -1.65
C PRO A 126 23.06 -15.99 -0.65
N ALA A 127 23.76 -17.02 -1.15
CA ALA A 127 24.23 -18.15 -0.33
C ALA A 127 25.25 -17.78 0.76
N HIS A 128 25.91 -16.62 0.66
CA HIS A 128 26.89 -16.15 1.64
C HIS A 128 26.27 -15.41 2.83
N VAL A 129 24.97 -15.06 2.75
CA VAL A 129 24.26 -14.37 3.84
C VAL A 129 23.97 -15.37 4.97
N PRO A 130 24.17 -15.00 6.25
CA PRO A 130 23.87 -15.87 7.38
C PRO A 130 22.42 -16.38 7.35
N GLN A 131 22.22 -17.66 7.67
CA GLN A 131 20.90 -18.30 7.65
C GLN A 131 19.86 -17.54 8.48
N TYR A 132 20.28 -17.01 9.63
CA TYR A 132 19.43 -16.20 10.48
C TYR A 132 18.82 -14.99 9.76
N THR A 133 19.61 -14.30 8.93
CA THR A 133 19.13 -13.14 8.15
C THR A 133 18.16 -13.58 7.07
N VAL A 134 18.40 -14.73 6.43
CA VAL A 134 17.47 -15.31 5.45
C VAL A 134 16.12 -15.62 6.10
N ASP A 135 16.13 -16.24 7.28
CA ASP A 135 14.92 -16.58 8.02
C ASP A 135 14.18 -15.31 8.50
N LEU A 136 14.92 -14.26 8.89
CA LEU A 136 14.35 -12.97 9.26
C LEU A 136 13.67 -12.26 8.09
N VAL A 137 14.31 -12.26 6.90
CA VAL A 137 13.72 -11.71 5.66
C VAL A 137 12.47 -12.50 5.27
N GLN A 138 12.50 -13.83 5.37
CA GLN A 138 11.34 -14.69 5.14
C GLN A 138 10.19 -14.35 6.10
N ALA A 139 10.47 -14.25 7.40
CA ALA A 139 9.48 -13.90 8.42
C ALA A 139 8.87 -12.51 8.18
N ALA A 140 9.71 -11.53 7.82
CA ALA A 140 9.28 -10.18 7.49
C ALA A 140 8.40 -10.16 6.23
N ALA A 141 8.79 -10.88 5.17
CA ALA A 141 8.02 -11.01 3.94
C ALA A 141 6.66 -11.68 4.19
N GLY A 142 6.62 -12.76 4.97
CA GLY A 142 5.38 -13.43 5.36
C GLY A 142 4.44 -12.52 6.13
N LEU A 143 4.95 -11.81 7.14
CA LEU A 143 4.15 -10.89 7.93
C LEU A 143 3.60 -9.72 7.09
N ALA A 144 4.44 -9.09 6.27
CA ALA A 144 4.04 -7.99 5.41
C ALA A 144 3.01 -8.44 4.36
N TYR A 145 3.20 -9.62 3.77
CA TYR A 145 2.27 -10.18 2.80
C TYR A 145 0.92 -10.49 3.45
N LEU A 146 0.89 -11.08 4.65
CA LEU A 146 -0.35 -11.31 5.40
C LEU A 146 -1.11 -9.99 5.65
N ILE A 147 -0.43 -8.95 6.13
CA ILE A 147 -1.04 -7.64 6.37
C ILE A 147 -1.60 -7.06 5.05
N SER A 148 -0.90 -7.27 3.93
CA SER A 148 -1.32 -6.81 2.61
C SER A 148 -2.63 -7.50 2.16
N LEU A 149 -2.75 -8.81 2.39
CA LEU A 149 -3.96 -9.59 2.10
C LEU A 149 -5.13 -9.15 2.99
N VAL A 150 -4.87 -8.94 4.29
CA VAL A 150 -5.87 -8.40 5.22
C VAL A 150 -6.34 -7.01 4.77
N SER A 151 -5.43 -6.16 4.28
CA SER A 151 -5.77 -4.83 3.75
C SER A 151 -6.71 -4.90 2.55
N ILE A 152 -6.40 -5.78 1.59
CA ILE A 152 -7.22 -6.03 0.40
C ILE A 152 -8.60 -6.57 0.82
N GLY A 153 -8.62 -7.60 1.67
CA GLY A 153 -9.84 -8.23 2.16
C GLY A 153 -10.72 -7.26 2.95
N PHE A 154 -10.12 -6.43 3.81
CA PHE A 154 -10.81 -5.37 4.52
C PHE A 154 -11.51 -4.41 3.56
N PHE A 155 -10.83 -3.95 2.51
CA PHE A 155 -11.43 -3.06 1.53
C PHE A 155 -12.52 -3.74 0.69
N ALA A 156 -12.34 -4.99 0.31
CA ALA A 156 -13.38 -5.78 -0.36
C ALA A 156 -14.65 -5.90 0.50
N CYS A 157 -14.50 -6.17 1.80
CA CYS A 157 -15.60 -6.17 2.76
C CYS A 157 -16.29 -4.80 2.87
N LEU A 158 -15.54 -3.70 2.84
CA LEU A 158 -16.12 -2.35 2.84
C LEU A 158 -16.99 -2.08 1.61
N ILE A 159 -16.54 -2.49 0.41
CA ILE A 159 -17.34 -2.39 -0.82
C ILE A 159 -18.62 -3.22 -0.68
N ARG A 160 -18.48 -4.48 -0.21
CA ARG A 160 -19.57 -5.46 -0.19
C ARG A 160 -20.64 -5.19 0.86
N PHE A 161 -20.26 -4.69 2.03
CA PHE A 161 -21.16 -4.57 3.19
C PHE A 161 -21.51 -3.13 3.56
N ARG A 162 -20.66 -2.14 3.25
CA ARG A 162 -20.89 -0.73 3.66
C ARG A 162 -21.33 0.18 2.53
N ASN A 163 -21.72 -0.38 1.38
CA ASN A 163 -22.17 0.37 0.20
C ASN A 163 -21.22 1.50 -0.22
N TRP A 164 -19.92 1.34 0.04
CA TRP A 164 -18.93 2.33 -0.39
C TRP A 164 -19.01 2.50 -1.92
N PRO A 165 -18.86 3.73 -2.45
CA PRO A 165 -18.64 5.03 -1.78
C PRO A 165 -19.90 5.79 -1.32
N LEU A 166 -21.12 5.29 -1.56
CA LEU A 166 -22.37 6.04 -1.39
C LEU A 166 -22.68 6.42 0.07
N SER A 167 -22.15 5.68 1.03
CA SER A 167 -22.43 5.90 2.47
C SER A 167 -21.82 7.17 3.05
N ASN A 168 -20.85 7.79 2.37
CA ASN A 168 -20.10 8.96 2.87
C ASN A 168 -20.41 10.26 2.09
N GLY A 169 -21.54 10.30 1.39
CA GLY A 169 -21.99 11.45 0.61
C GLY A 169 -21.74 11.32 -0.90
N ALA A 170 -21.95 12.42 -1.64
CA ALA A 170 -21.81 12.43 -3.10
C ALA A 170 -20.35 12.21 -3.53
N PHE A 171 -20.11 11.15 -4.30
CA PHE A 171 -18.79 10.83 -4.85
C PHE A 171 -18.55 11.61 -6.14
N ASN A 172 -17.66 12.61 -6.09
CA ASN A 172 -17.21 13.31 -7.28
C ASN A 172 -16.09 12.51 -7.96
N VAL A 173 -16.40 11.95 -9.14
CA VAL A 173 -15.48 11.10 -9.92
C VAL A 173 -14.24 11.89 -10.36
N TRP A 174 -14.42 13.10 -10.91
CA TRP A 174 -13.34 13.91 -11.49
C TRP A 174 -12.34 14.40 -10.45
N VAL A 175 -12.82 14.77 -9.26
CA VAL A 175 -11.93 15.18 -8.15
C VAL A 175 -11.18 13.99 -7.55
N ASN A 176 -11.72 12.78 -7.66
CA ASN A 176 -11.09 11.57 -7.12
C ASN A 176 -10.28 10.79 -8.16
N LEU A 177 -10.40 11.10 -9.45
CA LEU A 177 -9.64 10.49 -10.53
C LEU A 177 -9.06 11.59 -11.43
N PRO A 178 -8.12 12.43 -10.91
CA PRO A 178 -7.58 13.56 -11.66
C PRO A 178 -6.81 13.16 -12.93
N LEU A 179 -6.26 11.95 -12.95
CA LEU A 179 -5.50 11.40 -14.08
C LEU A 179 -6.41 10.75 -15.14
N PHE A 180 -7.71 10.66 -14.89
CA PHE A 180 -8.65 10.06 -15.83
C PHE A 180 -9.31 11.15 -16.68
N ASP A 181 -8.96 11.19 -17.96
CA ASP A 181 -9.56 12.12 -18.92
C ASP A 181 -10.93 11.61 -19.43
N PRO A 182 -12.05 12.32 -19.17
CA PRO A 182 -13.38 11.98 -19.69
C PRO A 182 -13.50 12.02 -21.21
N THR A 183 -12.71 12.88 -21.85
CA THR A 183 -12.99 13.39 -23.20
C THR A 183 -12.31 12.57 -24.29
N THR A 184 -11.36 11.71 -23.90
CA THR A 184 -10.69 10.80 -24.82
C THR A 184 -11.60 9.62 -25.20
N GLY A 185 -12.27 9.75 -26.35
CA GLY A 185 -12.90 8.65 -27.08
C GLY A 185 -13.83 7.75 -26.26
N CYS A 186 -13.72 6.43 -26.46
CA CYS A 186 -14.55 5.33 -25.95
C CYS A 186 -15.24 5.52 -24.57
N ASP A 187 -16.39 4.85 -24.37
CA ASP A 187 -17.22 5.00 -23.16
C ASP A 187 -16.44 4.93 -21.84
N VAL A 188 -16.69 5.92 -20.98
CA VAL A 188 -16.04 6.11 -19.66
C VAL A 188 -16.08 4.85 -18.81
N VAL A 189 -17.20 4.13 -18.79
CA VAL A 189 -17.37 2.91 -17.98
C VAL A 189 -16.41 1.81 -18.46
N THR A 190 -16.35 1.57 -19.77
CA THR A 190 -15.48 0.54 -20.35
C THR A 190 -13.99 0.81 -20.08
N ARG A 191 -13.57 2.07 -20.19
CA ARG A 191 -12.20 2.49 -19.87
C ARG A 191 -11.89 2.30 -18.39
N LEU A 192 -12.80 2.74 -17.52
CA LEU A 192 -12.60 2.61 -16.08
C LEU A 192 -12.50 1.13 -15.66
N GLN A 193 -13.30 0.25 -16.25
CA GLN A 193 -13.21 -1.20 -16.05
C GLN A 193 -11.89 -1.79 -16.56
N ARG A 194 -11.45 -1.40 -17.77
CA ARG A 194 -10.17 -1.84 -18.33
C ARG A 194 -9.00 -1.41 -17.46
N ASP A 195 -8.93 -0.14 -17.10
CA ASP A 195 -7.85 0.41 -16.29
C ASP A 195 -7.85 -0.21 -14.89
N ALA A 196 -9.03 -0.48 -14.34
CA ALA A 196 -9.16 -1.20 -13.08
C ALA A 196 -8.62 -2.63 -13.15
N LYS A 197 -8.96 -3.39 -14.20
CA LYS A 197 -8.43 -4.75 -14.44
C LYS A 197 -6.91 -4.74 -14.57
N MET A 198 -6.34 -3.78 -15.31
CA MET A 198 -4.88 -3.63 -15.42
C MET A 198 -4.21 -3.40 -14.06
N HIS A 199 -4.81 -2.59 -13.18
CA HIS A 199 -4.28 -2.38 -11.83
C HIS A 199 -4.36 -3.62 -10.95
N ILE A 200 -5.44 -4.39 -11.03
CA ILE A 200 -5.59 -5.64 -10.27
C ILE A 200 -4.58 -6.66 -10.77
N ILE A 201 -4.49 -6.88 -12.07
CA ILE A 201 -3.52 -7.82 -12.68
C ILE A 201 -2.10 -7.40 -12.31
N GLY A 202 -1.75 -6.12 -12.49
CA GLY A 202 -0.44 -5.59 -12.12
C GLY A 202 -0.13 -5.78 -10.63
N GLY A 203 -1.09 -5.51 -9.74
CA GLY A 203 -0.90 -5.71 -8.31
C GLY A 203 -0.81 -7.18 -7.87
N VAL A 204 -1.44 -8.11 -8.60
CA VAL A 204 -1.28 -9.55 -8.36
C VAL A 204 0.07 -10.05 -8.87
N LEU A 205 0.54 -9.55 -10.01
CA LEU A 205 1.80 -10.01 -10.62
C LEU A 205 3.05 -9.37 -9.98
N MET A 206 2.96 -8.12 -9.52
CA MET A 206 4.12 -7.35 -9.01
C MET A 206 4.91 -8.06 -7.89
N PRO A 207 4.30 -8.72 -6.88
CA PRO A 207 5.05 -9.44 -5.84
C PRO A 207 5.95 -10.55 -6.38
N PHE A 208 5.61 -11.12 -7.54
CA PHE A 208 6.38 -12.18 -8.20
C PHE A 208 7.42 -11.61 -9.16
N VAL A 209 7.06 -10.55 -9.89
CA VAL A 209 7.94 -9.90 -10.86
C VAL A 209 9.12 -9.22 -10.17
N LEU A 210 8.91 -8.55 -9.03
CA LEU A 210 9.97 -7.79 -8.36
C LEU A 210 11.15 -8.67 -7.89
N PRO A 211 10.96 -9.77 -7.12
CA PRO A 211 12.06 -10.65 -6.74
C PRO A 211 12.75 -11.29 -7.96
N ALA A 212 11.98 -11.67 -8.98
CA ALA A 212 12.53 -12.24 -10.21
C ALA A 212 13.42 -11.24 -10.95
N LEU A 213 13.01 -9.97 -11.04
CA LEU A 213 13.83 -8.91 -11.63
C LEU A 213 15.13 -8.70 -10.85
N VAL A 214 15.07 -8.65 -9.52
CA VAL A 214 16.26 -8.51 -8.68
C VAL A 214 17.24 -9.67 -8.88
N GLN A 215 16.74 -10.90 -9.04
CA GLN A 215 17.61 -12.05 -9.31
C GLN A 215 18.36 -11.91 -10.65
N VAL A 216 17.69 -11.39 -11.69
CA VAL A 216 18.27 -11.16 -13.01
C VAL A 216 19.23 -9.95 -13.01
N THR A 217 18.93 -8.90 -12.24
CA THR A 217 19.73 -7.68 -12.14
C THR A 217 20.63 -7.65 -10.91
N SER A 218 21.03 -8.81 -10.38
CA SER A 218 21.84 -8.94 -9.17
C SER A 218 23.19 -8.21 -9.25
N SER A 219 23.69 -7.92 -10.45
CA SER A 219 24.87 -7.06 -10.66
C SER A 219 24.62 -5.57 -10.35
N MET A 220 23.36 -5.13 -10.30
CA MET A 220 22.93 -3.76 -10.01
C MET A 220 22.31 -3.62 -8.62
N PHE A 221 21.66 -4.67 -8.10
CA PHE A 221 21.04 -4.66 -6.77
C PHE A 221 21.45 -5.91 -5.99
N ASP A 222 22.32 -5.74 -4.99
CA ASP A 222 22.75 -6.83 -4.12
C ASP A 222 21.67 -7.10 -3.04
N PRO A 223 21.01 -8.27 -3.05
CA PRO A 223 19.99 -8.58 -2.05
C PRO A 223 20.58 -8.73 -0.64
N ALA A 224 21.90 -8.86 -0.48
CA ALA A 224 22.55 -8.80 0.83
C ALA A 224 22.31 -7.47 1.55
N LEU A 225 21.94 -6.40 0.83
CA LEU A 225 21.54 -5.12 1.43
C LEU A 225 20.31 -5.25 2.36
N LEU A 226 19.47 -6.28 2.18
CA LEU A 226 18.36 -6.59 3.10
C LEU A 226 18.83 -7.06 4.48
N ALA A 227 20.14 -7.27 4.69
CA ALA A 227 20.70 -7.46 6.02
C ALA A 227 20.62 -6.17 6.87
N SER A 228 20.51 -5.00 6.25
CA SER A 228 20.24 -3.73 6.96
C SER A 228 18.80 -3.72 7.49
N PRO A 229 18.59 -3.63 8.82
CA PRO A 229 17.25 -3.65 9.41
C PRO A 229 16.34 -2.56 8.83
N GLN A 230 16.87 -1.37 8.68
CA GLN A 230 16.13 -0.23 8.13
C GLN A 230 15.74 -0.49 6.67
N LEU A 231 16.70 -0.86 5.82
CA LEU A 231 16.40 -1.11 4.40
C LEU A 231 15.40 -2.26 4.22
N MET A 232 15.54 -3.33 5.00
CA MET A 232 14.63 -4.47 5.01
C MET A 232 13.18 -4.02 5.26
N ILE A 233 12.94 -3.19 6.27
CA ILE A 233 11.59 -2.68 6.61
C ILE A 233 11.01 -1.93 5.41
N TRP A 234 11.78 -1.04 4.80
CA TRP A 234 11.36 -0.22 3.67
C TRP A 234 11.06 -1.07 2.42
N CYS A 235 12.00 -1.92 2.03
CA CYS A 235 11.88 -2.77 0.84
C CYS A 235 10.72 -3.74 0.97
N ILE A 236 10.60 -4.44 2.11
CA ILE A 236 9.53 -5.45 2.31
C ILE A 236 8.16 -4.79 2.45
N THR A 237 8.08 -3.65 3.16
CA THR A 237 6.81 -2.87 3.24
C THR A 237 6.40 -2.41 1.85
N GLY A 238 7.32 -1.82 1.08
CA GLY A 238 7.05 -1.37 -0.29
C GLY A 238 6.61 -2.53 -1.19
N TRP A 239 7.36 -3.62 -1.15
CA TRP A 239 7.10 -4.83 -1.93
C TRP A 239 5.72 -5.44 -1.66
N ALA A 240 5.24 -5.45 -0.41
CA ALA A 240 3.91 -5.99 -0.09
C ALA A 240 2.79 -4.96 -0.27
N MET A 241 2.99 -3.71 0.16
CA MET A 241 1.92 -2.71 0.25
C MET A 241 1.66 -1.96 -1.05
N VAL A 242 2.65 -1.81 -1.94
CA VAL A 242 2.44 -1.19 -3.26
C VAL A 242 1.51 -2.05 -4.12
N PRO A 243 1.73 -3.36 -4.30
CA PRO A 243 0.80 -4.21 -5.05
C PRO A 243 -0.59 -4.25 -4.42
N ALA A 244 -0.69 -4.37 -3.09
CA ALA A 244 -1.98 -4.31 -2.41
C ALA A 244 -2.70 -2.99 -2.67
N SER A 245 -1.98 -1.86 -2.65
CA SER A 245 -2.53 -0.56 -3.00
C SER A 245 -3.02 -0.51 -4.45
N MET A 246 -2.33 -1.12 -5.40
CA MET A 246 -2.78 -1.23 -6.80
C MET A 246 -4.08 -2.03 -6.91
N ILE A 247 -4.17 -3.19 -6.26
CA ILE A 247 -5.39 -4.02 -6.25
C ILE A 247 -6.56 -3.23 -5.65
N ILE A 248 -6.36 -2.56 -4.50
CA ILE A 248 -7.39 -1.72 -3.86
C ILE A 248 -7.83 -0.58 -4.80
N ARG A 249 -6.90 0.08 -5.51
CA ARG A 249 -7.25 1.10 -6.51
C ARG A 249 -8.09 0.51 -7.64
N GLY A 250 -7.71 -0.67 -8.13
CA GLY A 250 -8.48 -1.38 -9.15
C GLY A 250 -9.90 -1.73 -8.69
N MET A 251 -10.05 -2.34 -7.52
CA MET A 251 -11.36 -2.65 -6.93
C MET A 251 -12.23 -1.39 -6.77
N ALA A 252 -11.62 -0.29 -6.30
CA ALA A 252 -12.31 0.99 -6.17
C ALA A 252 -12.80 1.54 -7.52
N ARG A 253 -11.99 1.45 -8.58
CA ARG A 253 -12.37 1.89 -9.93
C ARG A 253 -13.46 1.01 -10.54
N LEU A 254 -13.40 -0.31 -10.38
CA LEU A 254 -14.48 -1.22 -10.81
C LEU A 254 -15.81 -0.84 -10.15
N ARG A 255 -15.78 -0.63 -8.83
CA ARG A 255 -16.98 -0.24 -8.09
C ARG A 255 -17.57 1.09 -8.58
N VAL A 256 -16.72 2.07 -8.89
CA VAL A 256 -17.19 3.35 -9.45
C VAL A 256 -17.80 3.15 -10.83
N ALA A 257 -17.20 2.30 -11.68
CA ALA A 257 -17.74 1.97 -13.00
C ALA A 257 -19.15 1.35 -12.90
N ASP A 258 -19.32 0.38 -12.00
CA ASP A 258 -20.61 -0.29 -11.76
C ASP A 258 -21.68 0.70 -11.32
N LEU A 259 -21.33 1.66 -10.46
CA LEU A 259 -22.28 2.69 -10.00
C LEU A 259 -22.68 3.67 -11.11
N ILE A 260 -21.75 4.03 -11.99
CA ILE A 260 -22.05 4.87 -13.15
C ILE A 260 -23.01 4.12 -14.09
N GLU A 261 -22.76 2.83 -14.33
CA GLU A 261 -23.61 2.00 -15.16
C GLU A 261 -25.01 1.82 -14.58
N GLN A 262 -25.12 1.55 -13.27
CA GLN A 262 -26.40 1.47 -12.56
C GLN A 262 -27.19 2.78 -12.67
N LYS A 263 -26.51 3.92 -12.51
CA LYS A 263 -27.16 5.24 -12.63
C LYS A 263 -27.63 5.55 -14.05
N ARG A 264 -26.90 5.12 -15.09
CA ARG A 264 -27.36 5.25 -16.48
C ARG A 264 -28.62 4.42 -16.73
N ARG A 265 -28.64 3.18 -16.25
CA ARG A 265 -29.81 2.29 -16.40
C ARG A 265 -31.06 2.85 -15.71
N SER A 266 -30.91 3.48 -14.53
CA SER A 266 -32.06 4.11 -13.86
C SER A 266 -32.61 5.32 -14.63
N PHE A 267 -31.75 6.14 -15.23
CA PHE A 267 -32.20 7.28 -16.04
C PHE A 267 -32.97 6.84 -17.28
N THR A 268 -32.48 5.81 -18.00
CA THR A 268 -33.20 5.26 -19.16
C THR A 268 -34.58 4.72 -18.75
N HIS A 269 -34.66 4.04 -17.60
CA HIS A 269 -35.94 3.54 -17.09
C HIS A 269 -36.93 4.66 -16.72
N ASP A 270 -36.45 5.77 -16.15
CA ASP A 270 -37.29 6.92 -15.82
C ASP A 270 -37.79 7.66 -17.08
N GLU A 271 -36.98 7.73 -18.15
CA GLU A 271 -37.41 8.28 -19.45
C GLU A 271 -38.50 7.42 -20.11
N ASP A 272 -38.38 6.09 -20.04
CA ASP A 272 -39.41 5.15 -20.55
C ASP A 272 -40.74 5.31 -19.80
N LEU A 273 -40.72 5.66 -18.51
CA LEU A 273 -41.93 5.90 -17.70
C LEU A 273 -42.61 7.25 -17.99
N GLN A 274 -41.86 8.26 -18.45
CA GLN A 274 -42.39 9.58 -18.80
C GLN A 274 -42.99 9.66 -20.21
N THR A 275 -42.74 8.65 -21.05
CA THR A 275 -43.17 8.59 -22.45
C THR A 275 -44.43 7.75 -22.68
N ILE A 276 -45.05 7.23 -21.60
CA ILE A 276 -46.34 6.50 -21.59
C ILE A 276 -47.46 7.45 -21.13
#